data_AF-A0A7S1LXD6-F1
#
_entry.id   AF-A0A7S1LXD6-F1
#
_cell.length_a   1.000
_cell.length_b   1.000
_cell.length_c   1.000
_cell.angle_alpha   90.00
_cell.angle_beta   90.00
_cell.angle_gamma   90.00
#
_symmetry.space_group_name_H-M   'P 1'
#
loop_
_entity.id
_entity.type
_entity.pdbx_description
1 polymer ?
#
loop_
_entity_poly.entity_id
_entity_poly.type
_entity_poly.pdbx_seq_one_letter_code
_entity_poly.pdbx_strand_id
1 'polypeptide(L)'
;GNLKLRHYNFVHGTALKMYIKEMDKDPEYPMRFLHVTQSHGVFNSRDSCAGVWVNSMDYIQKFSACFPAYPEENLVFSRIGVNQKIFCPQGTTVEGDLTRFLREEDKERFASSGIKRVVTFVGKFADWKRLDVLLYAAEMYEEKFPDIGTVIIGSGPQDAIDLYEGLAKKLGLKR
;
A
#
# COMPACT_ATOMS: atom_id res chain seq x y z
N GLY A 1 -30.66 -30.65 5.65
CA GLY A 1 -30.81 -29.46 6.51
C GLY A 1 -29.90 -28.37 5.98
N ASN A 2 -30.41 -27.15 5.84
CA ASN A 2 -29.67 -25.99 5.31
C ASN A 2 -28.39 -25.75 6.13
N LEU A 3 -27.25 -26.23 5.62
CA LEU A 3 -25.93 -25.86 6.14
C LEU A 3 -25.66 -24.42 5.70
N LYS A 4 -26.18 -23.45 6.45
CA LYS A 4 -25.79 -22.05 6.31
C LYS A 4 -24.26 -22.01 6.43
N LEU A 5 -23.58 -21.69 5.33
CA LEU A 5 -22.14 -21.52 5.33
C LEU A 5 -21.77 -20.52 6.44
N ARG A 6 -20.82 -20.89 7.29
CA ARG A 6 -20.31 -19.99 8.33
C ARG A 6 -19.59 -18.84 7.65
N HIS A 7 -20.08 -17.61 7.84
CA HIS A 7 -19.49 -16.42 7.24
C HIS A 7 -18.23 -16.00 8.01
N TYR A 8 -17.09 -16.02 7.33
CA TYR A 8 -15.83 -15.47 7.86
C TYR A 8 -15.51 -14.18 7.13
N ASN A 9 -15.05 -13.16 7.86
CA ASN A 9 -14.63 -11.90 7.28
C ASN A 9 -13.12 -11.75 7.33
N PHE A 10 -12.55 -11.33 6.21
CA PHE A 10 -11.15 -10.92 6.16
C PHE A 10 -11.10 -9.39 6.29
N VAL A 11 -10.69 -8.91 7.45
CA VAL A 11 -10.55 -7.48 7.71
C VAL A 11 -9.15 -7.06 7.25
N HIS A 12 -9.10 -6.56 6.02
CA HIS A 12 -7.89 -5.98 5.46
C HIS A 12 -7.57 -4.64 6.13
N GLY A 13 -6.29 -4.41 6.40
CA GLY A 13 -5.83 -3.20 7.11
C GLY A 13 -6.31 -1.88 6.54
N THR A 14 -6.34 -1.76 5.21
CA THR A 14 -6.84 -0.55 4.56
C THR A 14 -8.32 -0.32 4.86
N ALA A 15 -9.15 -1.36 4.86
CA ALA A 15 -10.59 -1.21 5.11
C ALA A 15 -10.85 -0.78 6.57
N LEU A 16 -10.17 -1.41 7.53
CA LEU A 16 -10.30 -1.03 8.94
C LEU A 16 -9.76 0.38 9.19
N LYS A 17 -8.62 0.75 8.58
CA LYS A 17 -8.09 2.11 8.64
C LYS A 17 -9.10 3.12 8.10
N MET A 18 -9.70 2.86 6.93
CA MET A 18 -10.69 3.77 6.34
C MET A 18 -11.92 3.90 7.24
N TYR A 19 -12.42 2.79 7.80
CA TYR A 19 -13.53 2.81 8.76
C TYR A 19 -13.22 3.67 9.99
N ILE A 20 -12.04 3.51 10.59
CA ILE A 20 -11.58 4.33 11.73
C ILE A 20 -11.49 5.80 11.34
N LYS A 21 -10.90 6.10 10.18
CA LYS A 21 -10.78 7.49 9.70
C LYS A 21 -12.12 8.16 9.42
N GLU A 22 -13.09 7.40 8.92
CA GLU A 22 -14.47 7.88 8.79
C GLU A 22 -15.14 8.10 10.16
N MET A 23 -14.90 7.24 11.16
CA MET A 23 -15.36 7.48 12.54
C MET A 23 -14.79 8.78 13.12
N ASP A 24 -13.51 9.04 12.86
CA ASP A 24 -12.81 10.26 13.27
C ASP A 24 -13.23 11.50 12.46
N LYS A 25 -14.07 11.34 11.43
CA LYS A 25 -14.50 12.39 10.49
C LYS A 25 -13.32 13.07 9.78
N ASP A 26 -12.30 12.30 9.45
CA ASP A 26 -11.13 12.78 8.72
C ASP A 26 -11.55 13.24 7.31
N PRO A 27 -11.33 14.52 6.94
CA PRO A 27 -11.83 15.09 5.68
C PRO A 27 -11.20 14.46 4.43
N GLU A 28 -10.05 13.77 4.56
CA GLU A 28 -9.43 13.04 3.45
C GLU A 28 -10.15 11.73 3.11
N TYR A 29 -11.02 11.24 4.00
CA TYR A 29 -11.68 9.94 3.89
C TYR A 29 -13.18 10.13 3.66
N PRO A 30 -13.67 9.97 2.42
CA PRO A 30 -15.09 10.12 2.13
C PRO A 30 -15.90 9.04 2.86
N MET A 31 -17.05 9.43 3.43
CA MET A 31 -17.98 8.55 4.16
C MET A 31 -18.56 7.45 3.26
N ARG A 32 -17.88 6.32 3.15
CA ARG A 32 -18.26 5.21 2.26
C ARG A 32 -18.51 3.91 3.02
N PHE A 33 -17.75 3.66 4.09
CA PHE A 33 -17.73 2.37 4.76
C PHE A 33 -18.48 2.40 6.09
N LEU A 34 -18.36 3.48 6.87
CA LEU A 34 -18.87 3.56 8.23
C LEU A 34 -20.37 3.28 8.30
N HIS A 35 -21.17 4.04 7.54
CA HIS A 35 -22.63 3.91 7.56
C HIS A 35 -23.09 2.53 7.08
N VAL A 36 -22.45 2.01 6.02
CA VAL A 36 -22.80 0.70 5.44
C VAL A 36 -22.51 -0.42 6.43
N THR A 37 -21.32 -0.42 7.04
CA THR A 37 -20.92 -1.45 8.00
C THR A 37 -21.78 -1.41 9.27
N GLN A 38 -22.07 -0.21 9.80
CA GLN A 38 -22.95 -0.05 10.97
C GLN A 38 -24.39 -0.51 10.67
N SER A 39 -24.94 -0.11 9.52
CA SER A 39 -26.32 -0.46 9.13
C SER A 39 -26.47 -1.96 8.87
N HIS A 40 -25.45 -2.61 8.31
CA HIS A 40 -25.46 -4.06 8.12
C HIS A 40 -25.33 -4.83 9.44
N GLY A 41 -24.58 -4.31 10.42
CA GLY A 41 -24.41 -4.96 11.73
C GLY A 41 -23.70 -6.31 11.68
N VAL A 42 -22.91 -6.56 10.63
CA VAL A 42 -22.23 -7.87 10.40
C VAL A 42 -21.34 -8.30 11.57
N PHE A 43 -20.82 -7.33 12.34
CA PHE A 43 -19.95 -7.54 13.50
C PHE A 43 -20.66 -7.39 14.86
N ASN A 44 -21.99 -7.27 14.88
CA ASN A 44 -22.73 -7.08 16.14
C ASN A 44 -22.82 -8.38 16.96
N SER A 45 -22.68 -9.55 16.33
CA SER A 45 -22.67 -10.85 17.02
C SER A 45 -22.03 -11.96 16.18
N ARG A 46 -21.84 -13.11 16.83
CA ARG A 46 -21.38 -14.37 16.23
C ARG A 46 -22.34 -14.98 15.21
N ASP A 47 -23.62 -14.62 15.26
CA ASP A 47 -24.64 -15.19 14.39
C ASP A 47 -24.50 -14.68 12.96
N SER A 48 -23.98 -13.46 12.81
CA SER A 48 -23.77 -12.81 11.51
C SER A 48 -22.35 -12.97 10.96
N CYS A 49 -21.38 -13.15 11.85
CA CYS A 49 -19.99 -13.44 11.48
C CYS A 49 -19.37 -14.48 12.43
N ALA A 50 -18.98 -15.62 11.85
CA ALA A 50 -18.43 -16.77 12.55
C ALA A 50 -16.91 -16.68 12.76
N GLY A 51 -16.25 -15.59 12.40
CA GLY A 51 -14.83 -15.39 12.64
C GLY A 51 -14.29 -14.24 11.80
N VAL A 52 -13.33 -13.50 12.36
CA VAL A 52 -12.66 -12.42 11.65
C VAL A 52 -11.18 -12.73 11.57
N TRP A 53 -10.62 -12.67 10.37
CA TRP A 53 -9.19 -12.72 10.16
C TRP A 53 -8.64 -11.32 9.99
N VAL A 54 -7.63 -10.97 10.78
CA VAL A 54 -6.89 -9.72 10.65
C VAL A 54 -5.48 -9.99 10.15
N ASN A 55 -4.93 -9.06 9.39
CA ASN A 55 -3.59 -9.19 8.82
C ASN A 55 -2.45 -8.60 9.67
N SER A 56 -2.77 -8.11 10.88
CA SER A 56 -1.81 -7.60 11.85
C SER A 56 -2.33 -7.82 13.27
N MET A 57 -1.45 -8.13 14.22
CA MET A 57 -1.81 -8.24 15.65
C MET A 57 -2.34 -6.91 16.21
N ASP A 58 -1.76 -5.78 15.78
CA ASP A 58 -2.22 -4.43 16.14
C ASP A 58 -3.68 -4.17 15.70
N TYR A 59 -4.14 -4.87 14.65
CA TYR A 59 -5.51 -4.71 14.18
C TYR A 59 -6.54 -5.52 14.96
N ILE A 60 -6.12 -6.48 15.79
CA ILE A 60 -7.04 -7.13 16.75
C ILE A 60 -7.60 -6.04 17.68
N GLN A 61 -6.70 -5.29 18.32
CA GLN A 61 -7.08 -4.24 19.27
C GLN A 61 -7.90 -3.13 18.60
N LYS A 62 -7.48 -2.67 17.41
CA LYS A 62 -8.22 -1.66 16.66
C LYS A 62 -9.61 -2.13 16.22
N PHE A 63 -9.74 -3.39 15.84
CA PHE A 63 -11.03 -3.98 15.50
C PHE A 63 -11.93 -4.06 16.73
N SER A 64 -11.43 -4.59 17.86
CA SER A 64 -12.19 -4.66 19.11
C SER A 64 -12.66 -3.29 19.58
N ALA A 65 -11.85 -2.25 19.42
CA ALA A 65 -12.24 -0.87 19.72
C ALA A 65 -13.39 -0.36 18.82
N CYS A 66 -13.44 -0.79 17.56
CA CYS A 66 -14.51 -0.43 16.61
C CYS A 66 -15.79 -1.22 16.85
N PHE A 67 -15.68 -2.49 17.28
CA PHE A 67 -16.78 -3.45 17.40
C PHE A 67 -16.71 -4.19 18.75
N PRO A 68 -16.93 -3.50 19.89
CA PRO A 68 -16.68 -4.05 21.22
C PRO A 68 -17.62 -5.20 21.61
N ALA A 69 -18.74 -5.37 20.92
CA ALA A 69 -19.66 -6.48 21.13
C ALA A 69 -19.18 -7.79 20.46
N TYR A 70 -18.21 -7.71 19.54
CA TYR A 70 -17.69 -8.90 18.87
C TYR A 70 -16.62 -9.58 19.74
N PRO A 71 -16.70 -10.91 19.98
CA PRO A 71 -15.77 -11.62 20.85
C PRO A 71 -14.35 -11.66 20.30
N GLU A 72 -13.39 -11.22 21.12
CA GLU A 72 -11.97 -11.13 20.75
C GLU A 72 -11.37 -12.51 20.47
N GLU A 73 -11.81 -13.57 21.16
CA GLU A 73 -11.37 -14.96 20.93
C GLU A 73 -11.70 -15.48 19.52
N ASN A 74 -12.51 -14.73 18.76
CA ASN A 74 -12.84 -15.02 17.37
C ASN A 74 -12.20 -14.07 16.36
N LEU A 75 -11.25 -13.25 16.82
CA LEU A 75 -10.32 -12.50 15.99
C LEU A 75 -9.04 -13.31 15.86
N VAL A 76 -8.73 -13.75 14.65
CA VAL A 76 -7.57 -14.59 14.38
C VAL A 76 -6.60 -13.82 13.50
N PHE A 77 -5.38 -13.65 13.99
CA PHE A 77 -4.30 -13.11 13.17
C PHE A 77 -3.90 -14.13 12.11
N SER A 78 -3.94 -13.69 10.84
CA SER A 78 -3.47 -14.46 9.70
C SER A 78 -2.39 -13.68 8.98
N ARG A 79 -1.18 -14.26 8.92
CA ARG A 79 -0.08 -13.69 8.13
C ARG A 79 -0.42 -13.84 6.65
N ILE A 80 -0.60 -12.71 5.96
CA ILE A 80 -0.73 -12.72 4.51
C ILE A 80 0.60 -13.21 3.92
N GLY A 81 0.53 -14.29 3.15
CA GLY A 81 1.67 -14.82 2.42
C GLY A 81 1.73 -14.30 0.98
N VAL A 82 2.77 -14.73 0.28
CA VAL A 82 2.94 -14.51 -1.15
C VAL A 82 3.00 -15.87 -1.85
N ASN A 83 2.37 -16.02 -3.01
CA ASN A 83 2.50 -17.24 -3.80
C ASN A 83 3.87 -17.27 -4.48
N GLN A 84 4.83 -17.97 -3.87
CA GLN A 84 6.22 -18.05 -4.35
C GLN A 84 6.38 -18.82 -5.67
N LYS A 85 5.34 -19.52 -6.16
CA LYS A 85 5.36 -20.13 -7.50
C LYS A 85 5.09 -19.10 -8.60
N ILE A 86 4.37 -18.02 -8.26
CA ILE A 86 4.05 -16.92 -9.17
C ILE A 86 5.04 -15.77 -8.97
N PHE A 87 5.28 -15.39 -7.72
CA PHE A 87 6.18 -14.32 -7.33
C PHE A 87 7.51 -14.90 -6.84
N CYS A 88 8.39 -15.18 -7.79
CA CYS A 88 9.75 -15.63 -7.53
C CYS A 88 10.75 -14.86 -8.41
N PRO A 89 12.03 -14.78 -8.00
CA PRO A 89 13.06 -14.14 -8.81
C PRO A 89 13.13 -14.75 -10.22
N GLN A 90 13.11 -13.89 -11.24
CA GLN A 90 13.18 -14.28 -12.65
C GLN A 90 14.55 -13.99 -13.30
N GLY A 91 15.57 -13.61 -12.51
CA GLY A 91 16.87 -13.21 -13.04
C GLY A 91 16.88 -11.83 -13.72
N THR A 92 15.88 -10.99 -13.43
CA THR A 92 15.74 -9.63 -13.95
C THR A 92 16.96 -8.76 -13.61
N THR A 93 17.41 -7.95 -14.56
CA THR A 93 18.55 -7.02 -14.40
C THR A 93 18.14 -5.57 -14.65
N VAL A 94 18.89 -4.64 -14.05
CA VAL A 94 18.64 -3.20 -14.23
C VAL A 94 18.81 -2.80 -15.71
N GLU A 95 19.90 -3.21 -16.35
CA GLU A 95 20.18 -2.86 -17.74
C GLU A 95 19.22 -3.52 -18.74
N GLY A 96 18.95 -4.82 -18.58
CA GLY A 96 18.18 -5.61 -19.54
C GLY A 96 16.66 -5.43 -19.45
N ASP A 97 16.12 -5.14 -18.26
CA ASP A 97 14.68 -5.13 -18.05
C ASP A 97 14.10 -3.75 -17.76
N LEU A 98 14.80 -2.88 -17.01
CA LEU A 98 14.24 -1.60 -16.58
C LEU A 98 13.89 -0.72 -17.79
N THR A 99 14.76 -0.68 -18.80
CA THR A 99 14.59 0.08 -20.05
C THR A 99 13.26 -0.22 -20.75
N ARG A 100 12.69 -1.42 -20.57
CA ARG A 100 11.41 -1.83 -21.16
C ARG A 100 10.20 -1.15 -20.53
N PHE A 101 10.36 -0.64 -19.30
CA PHE A 101 9.30 -0.04 -18.49
C PHE A 101 9.49 1.46 -18.26
N LEU A 102 10.63 2.02 -18.67
CA LEU A 102 10.85 3.46 -18.66
C LEU A 102 9.98 4.15 -19.72
N ARG A 103 9.61 5.39 -19.42
CA ARG A 103 9.00 6.28 -20.41
C ARG A 103 10.01 6.59 -21.50
N GLU A 104 9.55 6.83 -22.73
CA GLU A 104 10.45 7.06 -23.86
C GLU A 104 11.40 8.22 -23.60
N GLU A 105 10.93 9.29 -22.96
CA GLU A 105 11.74 10.46 -22.58
C GLU A 105 12.83 10.18 -21.53
N ASP A 106 12.69 9.11 -20.74
CA ASP A 106 13.61 8.75 -19.66
C ASP A 106 14.68 7.73 -20.14
N LYS A 107 14.47 7.05 -21.28
CA LYS A 107 15.36 5.97 -21.76
C LYS A 107 16.78 6.45 -22.10
N GLU A 108 16.91 7.55 -22.84
CA GLU A 108 18.22 8.09 -23.24
C GLU A 108 19.04 8.55 -22.03
N ARG A 109 18.36 9.15 -21.05
CA ARG A 109 18.96 9.58 -19.80
C ARG A 109 19.42 8.39 -18.97
N PHE A 110 18.60 7.35 -18.85
CA PHE A 110 19.00 6.13 -18.17
C PHE A 110 20.22 5.48 -18.85
N ALA A 111 20.24 5.39 -20.18
CA ALA A 111 21.36 4.81 -20.93
C ALA A 111 22.69 5.54 -20.70
N SER A 112 22.64 6.87 -20.48
CA SER A 112 23.83 7.71 -20.22
C SER A 112 24.13 7.91 -18.72
N SER A 113 23.28 7.43 -17.82
CA SER A 113 23.38 7.70 -16.37
C SER A 113 24.48 6.91 -15.64
N GLY A 114 24.93 5.79 -16.19
CA GLY A 114 25.82 4.86 -15.49
C GLY A 114 25.19 4.12 -14.30
N ILE A 115 23.85 4.16 -14.17
CA ILE A 115 23.12 3.47 -13.11
C ILE A 115 23.26 1.95 -13.27
N LYS A 116 23.67 1.29 -12.19
CA LYS A 116 23.81 -0.18 -12.09
C LYS A 116 22.89 -0.78 -11.05
N ARG A 117 22.42 0.02 -10.10
CA ARG A 117 21.59 -0.39 -8.96
C ARG A 117 20.44 0.58 -8.81
N VAL A 118 19.29 0.07 -8.39
CA VAL A 118 18.10 0.89 -8.20
C VAL A 118 17.48 0.68 -6.83
N VAL A 119 16.99 1.77 -6.25
CA VAL A 119 16.06 1.75 -5.14
C VAL A 119 14.65 1.86 -5.73
N THR A 120 13.85 0.82 -5.55
CA THR A 120 12.50 0.77 -6.13
C THR A 120 11.43 1.03 -5.09
N PHE A 121 10.52 1.94 -5.40
CA PHE A 121 9.24 2.09 -4.72
C PHE A 121 8.10 1.62 -5.62
N VAL A 122 7.22 0.78 -5.08
CA VAL A 122 6.01 0.33 -5.77
C VAL A 122 4.78 0.66 -4.92
N GLY A 123 3.93 1.57 -5.38
CA GLY A 123 2.77 1.99 -4.62
C GLY A 123 1.99 3.13 -5.26
N LYS A 124 0.84 3.48 -4.69
CA LYS A 124 0.08 4.64 -5.14
C LYS A 124 0.80 5.95 -4.82
N PHE A 125 0.64 6.95 -5.68
CA PHE A 125 1.02 8.34 -5.42
C PHE A 125 0.01 8.92 -4.43
N ALA A 126 0.33 8.81 -3.14
CA ALA A 126 -0.52 9.26 -2.05
C ALA A 126 0.33 9.62 -0.83
N ASP A 127 -0.03 10.68 -0.14
CA ASP A 127 0.81 11.26 0.92
C ASP A 127 1.08 10.31 2.07
N TRP A 128 0.12 9.47 2.44
CA TRP A 128 0.32 8.46 3.48
C TRP A 128 1.37 7.38 3.12
N LYS A 129 1.83 7.31 1.86
CA LYS A 129 2.95 6.47 1.43
C LYS A 129 4.32 7.12 1.61
N ARG A 130 4.35 8.41 1.93
CA ARG A 130 5.56 9.18 2.24
C ARG A 130 6.61 9.16 1.11
N LEU A 131 6.14 9.34 -0.12
CA LEU A 131 7.01 9.41 -1.29
C LEU A 131 7.94 10.63 -1.25
N ASP A 132 7.52 11.70 -0.58
CA ASP A 132 8.33 12.87 -0.23
C ASP A 132 9.63 12.48 0.48
N VAL A 133 9.52 11.65 1.53
CA VAL A 133 10.67 11.22 2.33
C VAL A 133 11.65 10.38 1.51
N LEU A 134 11.12 9.51 0.63
CA LEU A 134 11.96 8.73 -0.28
C LEU A 134 12.73 9.64 -1.24
N LEU A 135 12.09 10.67 -1.80
CA LEU A 135 12.72 11.60 -2.73
C LEU A 135 13.82 12.43 -2.06
N TYR A 136 13.60 12.88 -0.83
CA TYR A 136 14.66 13.52 -0.04
C TYR A 136 15.82 12.57 0.28
N ALA A 137 15.53 11.30 0.59
CA ALA A 137 16.58 10.31 0.76
C ALA A 137 17.35 10.05 -0.54
N ALA A 138 16.65 10.05 -1.69
CA ALA A 138 17.23 9.87 -3.02
C ALA A 138 18.25 10.93 -3.37
N GLU A 139 17.97 12.19 -3.08
CA GLU A 139 18.92 13.28 -3.25
C GLU A 139 20.26 12.95 -2.58
N MET A 140 20.20 12.49 -1.33
CA MET A 140 21.39 12.16 -0.54
C MET A 140 22.16 10.94 -1.07
N TYR A 141 21.46 9.85 -1.44
CA TYR A 141 22.15 8.63 -1.86
C TYR A 141 22.57 8.63 -3.34
N GLU A 142 21.87 9.34 -4.23
CA GLU A 142 22.26 9.44 -5.64
C GLU A 142 23.48 10.35 -5.84
N GLU A 143 23.64 11.38 -4.98
CA GLU A 143 24.86 12.19 -4.90
C GLU A 143 26.03 11.34 -4.39
N LYS A 144 25.83 10.60 -3.30
CA LYS A 144 26.88 9.79 -2.66
C LYS A 144 27.28 8.57 -3.50
N PHE A 145 26.34 7.98 -4.23
CA PHE A 145 26.53 6.76 -5.02
C PHE A 145 26.06 7.00 -6.45
N PRO A 146 26.93 7.47 -7.36
CA PRO A 146 26.55 7.82 -8.73
C PRO A 146 25.97 6.67 -9.56
N ASP A 147 26.23 5.42 -9.17
CA ASP A 147 25.70 4.22 -9.82
C ASP A 147 24.34 3.74 -9.27
N ILE A 148 23.76 4.46 -8.31
CA ILE A 148 22.42 4.25 -7.79
C ILE A 148 21.45 5.26 -8.41
N GLY A 149 20.25 4.79 -8.77
CA GLY A 149 19.10 5.61 -9.10
C GLY A 149 17.82 5.18 -8.39
N THR A 150 16.78 6.01 -8.47
CA THR A 150 15.48 5.78 -7.83
C THR A 150 14.41 5.48 -8.88
N VAL A 151 13.69 4.37 -8.72
CA VAL A 151 12.57 3.99 -9.61
C VAL A 151 11.27 4.01 -8.81
N ILE A 152 10.32 4.84 -9.24
CA ILE A 152 9.00 4.96 -8.62
C ILE A 152 7.98 4.39 -9.59
N ILE A 153 7.27 3.34 -9.16
CA ILE A 153 6.27 2.62 -9.94
C ILE A 153 4.92 2.76 -9.25
N GLY A 154 3.93 3.31 -9.95
CA GLY A 154 2.66 3.59 -9.32
C GLY A 154 1.66 4.31 -10.18
N SER A 155 0.49 4.54 -9.59
CA SER A 155 -0.54 5.41 -10.13
C SER A 155 -1.17 6.24 -9.01
N GLY A 156 -1.83 7.32 -9.38
CA GLY A 156 -2.57 8.16 -8.45
C GLY A 156 -3.29 9.28 -9.19
N PRO A 157 -3.95 10.16 -8.44
CA PRO A 157 -4.47 11.43 -8.96
C PRO A 157 -3.37 12.23 -9.67
N GLN A 158 -3.72 12.96 -10.73
CA GLN A 158 -2.74 13.67 -11.57
C GLN A 158 -1.98 14.74 -10.78
N ASP A 159 -2.66 15.45 -9.88
CA ASP A 159 -2.08 16.43 -8.97
C ASP A 159 -1.04 15.81 -8.02
N ALA A 160 -1.29 14.60 -7.51
CA ALA A 160 -0.31 13.88 -6.72
C ALA A 160 0.91 13.46 -7.56
N ILE A 161 0.70 13.01 -8.80
CA ILE A 161 1.81 12.70 -9.72
C ILE A 161 2.64 13.96 -9.98
N ASP A 162 1.99 15.06 -10.35
CA ASP A 162 2.64 16.33 -10.66
C ASP A 162 3.43 16.88 -9.46
N LEU A 163 2.89 16.74 -8.24
CA LEU A 163 3.57 17.11 -6.99
C LEU A 163 4.91 16.37 -6.84
N TYR A 164 4.88 15.03 -6.94
CA TYR A 164 6.07 14.22 -6.70
C TYR A 164 7.08 14.31 -7.86
N GLU A 165 6.62 14.46 -9.10
CA GLU A 165 7.51 14.76 -10.23
C GLU A 165 8.14 16.14 -10.11
N GLY A 166 7.38 17.14 -9.66
CA GLY A 166 7.88 18.48 -9.37
C GLY A 166 8.95 18.46 -8.29
N LEU A 167 8.74 17.69 -7.22
CA LEU A 167 9.74 17.50 -6.17
C LEU A 167 11.01 16.82 -6.71
N ALA A 168 10.88 15.73 -7.48
CA ALA A 168 12.03 15.07 -8.09
C ALA A 168 12.85 16.00 -9.00
N LYS A 169 12.18 16.86 -9.78
CA LYS A 169 12.84 17.91 -10.60
C LYS A 169 13.57 18.92 -9.73
N LYS A 170 12.92 19.40 -8.66
CA LYS A 170 13.50 20.38 -7.72
C LYS A 170 14.76 19.87 -7.03
N LEU A 171 14.78 18.57 -6.69
CA LEU A 171 15.93 17.91 -6.06
C LEU A 171 17.00 17.45 -7.06
N GLY A 172 16.79 17.69 -8.37
CA GLY A 172 17.77 17.34 -9.39
C GLY A 172 18.01 15.83 -9.56
N LEU A 173 17.02 14.99 -9.20
CA LEU A 173 17.17 13.53 -9.27
C LEU A 173 17.30 13.04 -10.71
N LYS A 174 17.96 11.89 -10.87
CA LYS A 174 18.13 11.21 -12.16
C LYS A 174 16.76 10.67 -12.62
N ARG A 175 16.11 11.41 -13.51
CA ARG A 175 14.85 11.05 -14.18
C ARG A 175 15.13 10.45 -15.54
#